data_AF-A0A0B8PK49-F1
#
_entry.id   AF-A0A0B8PK49-F1
#
_cell.length_a   1.000
_cell.length_b   1.000
_cell.length_c   1.000
_cell.angle_alpha   90.00
_cell.angle_beta   90.00
_cell.angle_gamma   90.00
#
_symmetry.space_group_name_H-M   'P 1'
#
loop_
_entity.id
_entity.type
_entity.pdbx_description
1 polymer ?
#
loop_
_entity_poly.entity_id
_entity_poly.type
_entity_poly.pdbx_seq_one_letter_code
_entity_poly.pdbx_strand_id
1 'polypeptide(L)'
;MNGPTRGKDVFIPMEWLIGGADYAGKGWRMLVECLSAGRGISLPALGTAVGQLTAKTTGAYSLVRKQFGLSIGKFEGVAEGLARIGGFNYLLEASRTLTTTALDSGEKPGIVTAIAKYHMTEMARTVLDDSMDIHSGRAIQQGPMNYLSHHYYGIPVAITVEGANILTRNLMIFGQGATRCHPYVLKEMALASEEDQAKAAEEFDNLLFKHIGHATKNSFGSLFGALTASSLTSAPVSGPTKAITKI
;
A
#
# COMPACT_ATOMS: atom_id res chain seq x y z
N MET A 1 -18.34 -19.04 0.87
CA MET A 1 -19.67 -18.54 1.28
C MET A 1 -19.53 -17.04 1.50
N ASN A 2 -20.11 -16.20 0.65
CA ASN A 2 -20.09 -14.74 0.80
C ASN A 2 -21.52 -14.28 1.03
N GLY A 3 -21.82 -13.69 2.19
CA GLY A 3 -23.15 -13.25 2.54
C GLY A 3 -23.29 -12.93 4.03
N PRO A 4 -24.41 -12.32 4.43
CA PRO A 4 -24.66 -11.99 5.82
C PRO A 4 -24.79 -13.27 6.65
N THR A 5 -24.11 -13.31 7.79
CA THR A 5 -24.33 -14.33 8.82
C THR A 5 -25.52 -13.90 9.69
N ARG A 6 -26.47 -14.81 9.97
CA ARG A 6 -27.64 -14.53 10.83
C ARG A 6 -27.74 -15.59 11.91
N GLY A 7 -28.13 -15.16 13.11
CA GLY A 7 -28.40 -16.04 14.24
C GLY A 7 -29.44 -15.41 15.17
N LYS A 8 -30.26 -16.23 15.81
CA LYS A 8 -31.22 -15.83 16.84
C LYS A 8 -30.97 -16.72 18.06
N ASP A 9 -30.87 -16.11 19.24
CA ASP A 9 -30.62 -16.79 20.52
C ASP A 9 -29.40 -17.73 20.46
N VAL A 10 -28.32 -17.26 19.81
CA VAL A 10 -27.08 -18.04 19.64
C VAL A 10 -26.33 -18.06 20.97
N PHE A 11 -26.27 -19.24 21.58
CA PHE A 11 -25.43 -19.49 22.74
C PHE A 11 -23.97 -19.64 22.32
N ILE A 12 -23.08 -18.83 22.90
CA ILE A 12 -21.61 -18.94 22.73
C ILE A 12 -21.03 -19.29 24.11
N PRO A 13 -20.54 -20.52 24.31
CA PRO A 13 -19.85 -20.91 25.52
C PRO A 13 -18.59 -20.06 25.77
N MET A 14 -18.20 -19.85 27.04
CA MET A 14 -17.04 -19.00 27.37
C MET A 14 -15.72 -19.61 26.87
N GLU A 15 -15.64 -20.94 26.81
CA GLU A 15 -14.52 -21.68 26.24
C GLU A 15 -14.34 -21.46 24.72
N TRP A 16 -15.34 -20.92 24.03
CA TRP A 16 -15.25 -20.55 22.61
C TRP A 16 -14.74 -19.12 22.40
N LEU A 17 -14.60 -18.33 23.46
CA LEU A 17 -14.03 -16.99 23.37
C LEU A 17 -12.56 -17.10 22.95
N ILE A 18 -12.21 -16.47 21.83
CA ILE A 18 -10.83 -16.48 21.32
C ILE A 18 -9.95 -15.75 22.35
N GLY A 19 -8.92 -16.43 22.84
CA GLY A 19 -8.07 -15.94 23.94
C GLY A 19 -8.62 -16.20 25.35
N GLY A 20 -9.80 -16.82 25.47
CA GLY A 20 -10.44 -17.13 26.75
C GLY A 20 -11.05 -15.92 27.46
N ALA A 21 -11.55 -16.13 28.68
CA ALA A 21 -12.26 -15.12 29.48
C ALA A 21 -11.43 -13.82 29.68
N ASP A 22 -10.12 -13.93 29.79
CA ASP A 22 -9.19 -12.78 29.96
C ASP A 22 -9.14 -11.84 28.75
N TYR A 23 -9.64 -12.29 27.60
CA TYR A 23 -9.73 -11.52 26.37
C TYR A 23 -11.13 -10.94 26.10
N ALA A 24 -12.06 -11.09 27.04
CA ALA A 24 -13.33 -10.38 27.01
C ALA A 24 -13.08 -8.86 26.93
N GLY A 25 -13.72 -8.20 25.95
CA GLY A 25 -13.53 -6.77 25.68
C GLY A 25 -12.30 -6.40 24.85
N LYS A 26 -11.39 -7.34 24.53
CA LYS A 26 -10.17 -7.08 23.75
C LYS A 26 -10.32 -7.31 22.24
N GLY A 27 -11.54 -7.53 21.74
CA GLY A 27 -11.80 -7.90 20.35
C GLY A 27 -11.28 -6.90 19.31
N TRP A 28 -11.30 -5.59 19.61
CA TRP A 28 -10.75 -4.59 18.69
C TRP A 28 -9.25 -4.78 18.43
N ARG A 29 -8.46 -5.02 19.50
CA ARG A 29 -7.02 -5.27 19.38
C ARG A 29 -6.76 -6.51 18.53
N MET A 30 -7.49 -7.59 18.79
CA MET A 30 -7.36 -8.85 18.05
C MET A 30 -7.69 -8.65 16.56
N LEU A 31 -8.76 -7.92 16.26
CA LEU A 31 -9.16 -7.58 14.90
C LEU A 31 -8.07 -6.77 14.19
N VAL A 32 -7.51 -5.74 14.83
CA VAL A 32 -6.45 -4.91 14.22
C VAL A 32 -5.16 -5.72 13.98
N GLU A 33 -4.80 -6.62 14.89
CA GLU A 33 -3.67 -7.54 14.72
C GLU A 33 -3.87 -8.46 13.51
N CYS A 34 -5.06 -9.08 13.36
CA CYS A 34 -5.38 -9.91 12.19
C CYS A 34 -5.39 -9.12 10.87
N LEU A 35 -5.99 -7.92 10.85
CA LEU A 35 -6.01 -7.06 9.66
C LEU A 35 -4.59 -6.68 9.21
N SER A 36 -3.66 -6.53 10.16
CA SER A 36 -2.26 -6.21 9.84
C SER A 36 -1.59 -7.34 9.06
N ALA A 37 -1.88 -8.61 9.38
CA ALA A 37 -1.40 -9.76 8.62
C ALA A 37 -2.02 -9.81 7.21
N GLY A 38 -3.34 -9.55 7.10
CA GLY A 38 -4.03 -9.47 5.81
C GLY A 38 -3.41 -8.45 4.85
N ARG A 39 -3.07 -7.26 5.37
CA ARG A 39 -2.41 -6.19 4.61
C ARG A 39 -0.94 -6.44 4.32
N GLY A 40 -0.21 -7.07 5.24
CA GLY A 40 1.24 -7.26 5.14
C GLY A 40 1.68 -8.48 4.33
N ILE A 41 0.79 -9.47 4.20
CA ILE A 41 1.13 -10.78 3.62
C ILE A 41 0.14 -11.14 2.51
N SER A 42 -1.15 -11.29 2.83
CA SER A 42 -2.13 -11.92 1.94
C SER A 42 -2.41 -11.11 0.67
N LEU A 43 -2.84 -9.85 0.81
CA LEU A 43 -3.17 -9.01 -0.35
C LEU A 43 -1.94 -8.60 -1.18
N PRO A 44 -0.77 -8.28 -0.57
CA PRO A 44 0.49 -8.17 -1.30
C PRO A 44 0.82 -9.42 -2.13
N ALA A 45 0.73 -10.61 -1.53
CA ALA A 45 1.01 -11.87 -2.24
C ALA A 45 0.05 -12.09 -3.41
N LEU A 46 -1.24 -11.76 -3.25
CA LEU A 46 -2.22 -11.78 -4.34
C LEU A 46 -1.81 -10.83 -5.47
N GLY A 47 -1.45 -9.59 -5.15
CA GLY A 47 -1.04 -8.61 -6.15
C GLY A 47 0.20 -9.06 -6.93
N THR A 48 1.20 -9.61 -6.24
CA THR A 48 2.39 -10.20 -6.86
C THR A 48 2.05 -11.41 -7.72
N ALA A 49 1.17 -12.30 -7.27
CA ALA A 49 0.74 -13.45 -8.06
C ALA A 49 0.03 -13.03 -9.35
N VAL A 50 -0.81 -11.99 -9.30
CA VAL A 50 -1.43 -11.40 -10.50
C VAL A 50 -0.36 -10.84 -11.44
N GLY A 51 0.63 -10.09 -10.93
CA GLY A 51 1.75 -9.58 -11.73
C GLY A 51 2.56 -10.68 -12.42
N GLN A 52 2.86 -11.77 -11.71
CA GLN A 52 3.60 -12.91 -12.28
C GLN A 52 2.78 -13.66 -13.32
N LEU A 53 1.49 -13.86 -13.05
CA LEU A 53 0.56 -14.48 -13.98
C LEU A 53 0.48 -13.70 -15.28
N THR A 54 0.20 -12.39 -15.21
CA THR A 54 0.08 -11.53 -16.38
C THR A 54 1.40 -11.41 -17.13
N ALA A 55 2.53 -11.25 -16.44
CA ALA A 55 3.85 -11.22 -17.09
C ALA A 55 4.11 -12.49 -17.91
N LYS A 56 3.86 -13.67 -17.32
CA LYS A 56 4.07 -14.96 -17.97
C LYS A 56 3.11 -15.15 -19.16
N THR A 57 1.82 -14.96 -18.93
CA THR A 57 0.81 -15.30 -19.95
C THR A 57 0.76 -14.30 -21.08
N THR A 58 0.87 -12.99 -20.77
CA THR A 58 0.82 -11.92 -21.77
C THR A 58 2.10 -11.86 -22.58
N GLY A 59 3.26 -12.08 -21.93
CA GLY A 59 4.53 -12.25 -22.63
C GLY A 59 4.45 -13.37 -23.67
N ALA A 60 4.04 -14.57 -23.27
CA ALA A 60 3.89 -15.70 -24.19
C ALA A 60 2.85 -15.43 -25.30
N TYR A 61 1.68 -14.88 -24.94
CA TYR A 61 0.63 -14.57 -25.90
C TYR A 61 1.08 -13.57 -26.96
N SER A 62 1.82 -12.53 -26.56
CA SER A 62 2.31 -11.49 -27.47
C SER A 62 3.30 -12.02 -28.52
N LEU A 63 4.02 -13.10 -28.20
CA LEU A 63 4.93 -13.77 -29.11
C LEU A 63 4.20 -14.66 -30.12
N VAL A 64 3.22 -15.45 -29.67
CA VAL A 64 2.55 -16.45 -30.51
C VAL A 64 1.40 -15.87 -31.33
N ARG A 65 0.71 -14.85 -30.82
CA ARG A 65 -0.40 -14.20 -31.53
C ARG A 65 0.15 -13.32 -32.64
N LYS A 66 -0.32 -13.57 -33.87
CA LYS A 66 0.03 -12.75 -35.03
C LYS A 66 -1.14 -11.89 -35.52
N GLN A 67 -0.84 -10.67 -35.93
CA GLN A 67 -1.76 -9.77 -36.63
C GLN A 67 -0.95 -8.92 -37.61
N PHE A 68 -1.53 -8.57 -38.75
CA PHE A 68 -0.85 -7.83 -39.82
C PHE A 68 0.51 -8.46 -40.22
N GLY A 69 0.59 -9.79 -40.24
CA GLY A 69 1.78 -10.54 -40.65
C GLY A 69 2.91 -10.65 -39.60
N LEU A 70 2.79 -10.03 -38.43
CA LEU A 70 3.81 -10.03 -37.37
C LEU A 70 3.23 -10.50 -36.03
N SER A 71 4.10 -10.97 -35.13
CA SER A 71 3.72 -11.20 -33.73
C SER A 71 3.32 -9.88 -33.07
N ILE A 72 2.24 -9.87 -32.29
CA ILE A 72 1.68 -8.62 -31.75
C ILE A 72 2.64 -7.88 -30.81
N GLY A 73 3.56 -8.60 -30.16
CA GLY A 73 4.61 -8.00 -29.32
C GLY A 73 5.62 -7.13 -30.08
N LYS A 74 5.56 -7.08 -31.42
CA LYS A 74 6.36 -6.16 -32.25
C LYS A 74 5.71 -4.78 -32.45
N PHE A 75 4.46 -4.61 -32.06
CA PHE A 75 3.78 -3.32 -32.13
C PHE A 75 4.04 -2.50 -30.86
N GLU A 76 4.36 -1.23 -31.02
CA GLU A 76 4.70 -0.31 -29.91
C GLU A 76 3.59 -0.24 -28.85
N GLY A 77 2.33 -0.14 -29.27
CA GLY A 77 1.19 -0.11 -28.33
C GLY A 77 1.09 -1.36 -27.45
N VAL A 78 1.51 -2.53 -27.94
CA VAL A 78 1.59 -3.76 -27.13
C VAL A 78 2.84 -3.74 -26.26
N ALA A 79 3.96 -3.24 -26.78
CA ALA A 79 5.22 -3.14 -26.05
C ALA A 79 5.10 -2.21 -24.83
N GLU A 80 4.32 -1.13 -24.90
CA GLU A 80 4.06 -0.24 -23.77
C GLU A 80 3.36 -0.97 -22.62
N GLY A 81 2.28 -1.70 -22.91
CA GLY A 81 1.58 -2.50 -21.90
C GLY A 81 2.47 -3.62 -21.33
N LEU A 82 3.26 -4.29 -22.17
CA LEU A 82 4.24 -5.28 -21.71
C LEU A 82 5.32 -4.67 -20.80
N ALA A 83 5.80 -3.45 -21.11
CA ALA A 83 6.77 -2.75 -20.28
C ALA A 83 6.18 -2.39 -18.92
N ARG A 84 4.92 -1.94 -18.87
CA ARG A 84 4.21 -1.65 -17.61
C ARG A 84 4.00 -2.91 -16.77
N ILE A 85 3.57 -4.01 -17.38
CA ILE A 85 3.45 -5.33 -16.73
C ILE A 85 4.80 -5.75 -16.15
N GLY A 86 5.89 -5.68 -16.94
CA GLY A 86 7.23 -6.04 -16.49
C GLY A 86 7.74 -5.18 -15.33
N GLY A 87 7.60 -3.86 -15.44
CA GLY A 87 8.05 -2.91 -14.42
C GLY A 87 7.29 -3.05 -13.10
N PHE A 88 5.97 -3.17 -13.15
CA PHE A 88 5.16 -3.39 -11.96
C PHE A 88 5.37 -4.78 -11.37
N ASN A 89 5.58 -5.82 -12.16
CA ASN A 89 5.90 -7.15 -11.63
C ASN A 89 7.21 -7.14 -10.82
N TYR A 90 8.23 -6.40 -11.27
CA TYR A 90 9.45 -6.21 -10.50
C TYR A 90 9.18 -5.49 -9.16
N LEU A 91 8.44 -4.38 -9.19
CA LEU A 91 8.09 -3.63 -7.99
C LEU A 91 7.25 -4.45 -7.00
N LEU A 92 6.32 -5.27 -7.52
CA LEU A 92 5.48 -6.17 -6.73
C LEU A 92 6.33 -7.21 -6.00
N GLU A 93 7.25 -7.88 -6.68
CA GLU A 93 8.09 -8.90 -6.04
C GLU A 93 9.09 -8.29 -5.04
N ALA A 94 9.68 -7.14 -5.38
CA ALA A 94 10.56 -6.40 -4.47
C ALA A 94 9.82 -5.95 -3.20
N SER A 95 8.61 -5.40 -3.36
CA SER A 95 7.77 -4.96 -2.23
C SER A 95 7.32 -6.13 -1.36
N ARG A 96 6.91 -7.25 -1.98
CA ARG A 96 6.55 -8.49 -1.26
C ARG A 96 7.72 -8.98 -0.42
N THR A 97 8.91 -9.07 -1.02
CA THR A 97 10.12 -9.52 -0.33
C THR A 97 10.45 -8.60 0.84
N LEU A 98 10.37 -7.28 0.65
CA LEU A 98 10.61 -6.31 1.72
C LEU A 98 9.66 -6.53 2.91
N THR A 99 8.35 -6.65 2.66
CA THR A 99 7.38 -6.80 3.75
C THR A 99 7.52 -8.14 4.45
N THR A 100 7.73 -9.23 3.72
CA THR A 100 7.90 -10.56 4.32
C THR A 100 9.19 -10.67 5.12
N THR A 101 10.30 -10.14 4.61
CA THR A 101 11.59 -10.16 5.35
C THR A 101 11.52 -9.35 6.63
N ALA A 102 10.86 -8.19 6.62
CA ALA A 102 10.67 -7.40 7.84
C ALA A 102 9.86 -8.19 8.88
N LEU A 103 8.75 -8.81 8.46
CA LEU A 103 7.90 -9.62 9.34
C LEU A 103 8.65 -10.85 9.89
N ASP A 104 9.41 -11.55 9.04
CA ASP A 104 10.23 -12.71 9.44
C ASP A 104 11.34 -12.33 10.43
N SER A 105 11.80 -11.07 10.39
CA SER A 105 12.77 -10.52 11.34
C SER A 105 12.14 -10.12 12.69
N GLY A 106 10.82 -10.34 12.86
CA GLY A 106 10.08 -9.99 14.08
C GLY A 106 9.59 -8.54 14.14
N GLU A 107 9.82 -7.75 13.08
CA GLU A 107 9.35 -6.37 13.00
C GLU A 107 7.82 -6.30 12.84
N LYS A 108 7.23 -5.19 13.27
CA LYS A 108 5.78 -4.93 13.15
C LYS A 108 5.51 -3.67 12.32
N PRO A 109 5.80 -3.67 11.00
CA PRO A 109 5.84 -2.45 10.20
C PRO A 109 4.44 -2.04 9.72
N GLY A 110 3.61 -1.52 10.63
CA GLY A 110 2.20 -1.19 10.36
C GLY A 110 1.96 -0.17 9.23
N ILE A 111 2.84 0.82 9.05
CA ILE A 111 2.73 1.78 7.93
C ILE A 111 3.18 1.13 6.62
N VAL A 112 4.28 0.36 6.63
CA VAL A 112 4.81 -0.29 5.42
C VAL A 112 3.81 -1.30 4.86
N THR A 113 3.15 -2.08 5.72
CA THR A 113 2.11 -3.02 5.30
C THR A 113 0.88 -2.31 4.71
N ALA A 114 0.52 -1.13 5.21
CA ALA A 114 -0.53 -0.30 4.61
C ALA A 114 -0.14 0.24 3.23
N ILE A 115 1.10 0.71 3.07
CA ILE A 115 1.68 1.15 1.78
C ILE A 115 1.68 -0.01 0.79
N ALA A 116 2.18 -1.18 1.20
CA ALA A 116 2.24 -2.38 0.38
C ALA A 116 0.84 -2.80 -0.07
N LYS A 117 -0.13 -2.94 0.84
CA LYS A 117 -1.52 -3.28 0.49
C LYS A 117 -2.10 -2.33 -0.55
N TYR A 118 -1.99 -1.02 -0.32
CA TYR A 118 -2.55 -0.01 -1.22
C TYR A 118 -1.89 -0.10 -2.61
N HIS A 119 -0.57 0.05 -2.68
CA HIS A 119 0.14 0.15 -3.96
C HIS A 119 0.13 -1.17 -4.73
N MET A 120 0.31 -2.31 -4.05
CA MET A 120 0.41 -3.60 -4.73
C MET A 120 -0.94 -4.05 -5.29
N THR A 121 -2.05 -3.73 -4.63
CA THR A 121 -3.38 -4.04 -5.17
C THR A 121 -3.77 -3.11 -6.33
N GLU A 122 -3.39 -1.83 -6.29
CA GLU A 122 -3.58 -0.92 -7.44
C GLU A 122 -2.69 -1.31 -8.64
N MET A 123 -1.41 -1.65 -8.40
CA MET A 123 -0.52 -2.17 -9.45
C MET A 123 -1.08 -3.46 -10.07
N ALA A 124 -1.61 -4.36 -9.25
CA ALA A 124 -2.26 -5.58 -9.71
C ALA A 124 -3.48 -5.31 -10.59
N ARG A 125 -4.29 -4.28 -10.28
CA ARG A 125 -5.37 -3.82 -11.16
C ARG A 125 -4.80 -3.37 -12.51
N THR A 126 -3.83 -2.47 -12.52
CA THR A 126 -3.27 -1.94 -13.76
C THR A 126 -2.66 -3.03 -14.65
N VAL A 127 -1.81 -3.91 -14.12
CA VAL A 127 -1.20 -4.98 -14.96
C VAL A 127 -2.23 -5.99 -15.48
N LEU A 128 -3.32 -6.17 -14.75
CA LEU A 128 -4.40 -7.05 -15.16
C LEU A 128 -5.25 -6.39 -16.26
N ASP A 129 -5.52 -5.09 -16.15
CA ASP A 129 -6.15 -4.30 -17.21
C ASP A 129 -5.30 -4.31 -18.50
N ASP A 130 -4.00 -4.01 -18.41
CA ASP A 130 -3.07 -4.08 -19.56
C ASP A 130 -3.07 -5.48 -20.20
N SER A 131 -3.13 -6.53 -19.36
CA SER A 131 -3.21 -7.91 -19.82
C SER A 131 -4.52 -8.22 -20.54
N MET A 132 -5.65 -7.70 -20.05
CA MET A 132 -6.95 -7.84 -20.72
C MET A 132 -6.93 -7.14 -22.08
N ASP A 133 -6.37 -5.93 -22.17
CA ASP A 133 -6.29 -5.16 -23.42
C ASP A 133 -5.44 -5.87 -24.48
N ILE A 134 -4.27 -6.37 -24.11
CA ILE A 134 -3.38 -7.10 -25.04
C ILE A 134 -4.02 -8.41 -25.53
N HIS A 135 -4.74 -9.12 -24.66
CA HIS A 135 -5.45 -10.35 -25.05
C HIS A 135 -6.76 -10.06 -25.80
N SER A 136 -7.35 -8.88 -25.61
CA SER A 136 -8.56 -8.38 -26.27
C SER A 136 -9.72 -9.38 -26.15
N GLY A 137 -10.40 -9.69 -27.26
CA GLY A 137 -11.56 -10.59 -27.27
C GLY A 137 -11.32 -11.98 -26.65
N ARG A 138 -10.07 -12.46 -26.60
CA ARG A 138 -9.74 -13.72 -25.89
C ARG A 138 -9.92 -13.59 -24.39
N ALA A 139 -9.61 -12.43 -23.83
CA ALA A 139 -9.60 -12.20 -22.38
C ALA A 139 -11.00 -12.30 -21.77
N ILE A 140 -12.03 -11.89 -22.53
CA ILE A 140 -13.43 -11.88 -22.08
C ILE A 140 -14.15 -13.22 -22.28
N GLN A 141 -13.57 -14.16 -23.03
CA GLN A 141 -14.17 -15.47 -23.27
C GLN A 141 -13.96 -16.41 -22.07
N GLN A 142 -14.98 -16.59 -21.23
CA GLN A 142 -14.93 -17.40 -20.00
C GLN A 142 -14.97 -18.91 -20.23
N GLY A 143 -14.01 -19.45 -20.99
CA GLY A 143 -13.80 -20.89 -21.11
C GLY A 143 -12.89 -21.47 -20.01
N PRO A 144 -12.81 -22.81 -19.86
CA PRO A 144 -11.95 -23.47 -18.87
C PRO A 144 -10.46 -23.10 -18.94
N MET A 145 -10.01 -22.64 -20.11
CA MET A 145 -8.62 -22.24 -20.36
C MET A 145 -8.37 -20.73 -20.16
N ASN A 146 -9.37 -19.98 -19.69
CA ASN A 146 -9.22 -18.54 -19.43
C ASN A 146 -8.56 -18.31 -18.06
N TYR A 147 -7.38 -17.70 -18.09
CA TYR A 147 -6.55 -17.42 -16.92
C TYR A 147 -6.57 -15.95 -16.49
N LEU A 148 -7.46 -15.10 -17.03
CA LEU A 148 -7.50 -13.66 -16.69
C LEU A 148 -8.85 -13.24 -16.10
N SER A 149 -9.95 -13.70 -16.70
CA SER A 149 -11.30 -13.22 -16.43
C SER A 149 -11.67 -13.29 -14.94
N HIS A 150 -11.49 -14.42 -14.26
CA HIS A 150 -11.82 -14.54 -12.84
C HIS A 150 -10.99 -13.62 -11.94
N HIS A 151 -9.71 -13.41 -12.27
CA HIS A 151 -8.88 -12.47 -11.53
C HIS A 151 -9.37 -11.03 -11.76
N TYR A 152 -9.80 -10.71 -12.99
CA TYR A 152 -10.34 -9.40 -13.32
C TYR A 152 -11.60 -9.11 -12.52
N TYR A 153 -12.53 -10.06 -12.44
CA TYR A 153 -13.71 -9.92 -11.58
C TYR A 153 -13.38 -9.88 -10.08
N GLY A 154 -12.29 -10.53 -9.66
CA GLY A 154 -11.85 -10.58 -8.28
C GLY A 154 -11.11 -9.34 -7.81
N ILE A 155 -10.54 -8.53 -8.70
CA ILE A 155 -9.69 -7.40 -8.31
C ILE A 155 -10.39 -6.39 -7.38
N PRO A 156 -11.68 -6.04 -7.52
CA PRO A 156 -12.33 -5.07 -6.63
C PRO A 156 -12.39 -5.56 -5.18
N VAL A 157 -12.40 -6.88 -4.95
CA VAL A 157 -12.37 -7.45 -3.59
C VAL A 157 -11.07 -7.06 -2.90
N ALA A 158 -9.92 -7.29 -3.54
CA ALA A 158 -8.59 -6.97 -2.98
C ALA A 158 -8.43 -5.48 -2.62
N ILE A 159 -9.10 -4.61 -3.36
CA ILE A 159 -9.07 -3.16 -3.18
C ILE A 159 -9.91 -2.73 -1.97
N THR A 160 -11.03 -3.40 -1.74
CA THR A 160 -12.07 -2.99 -0.78
C THR A 160 -11.93 -3.66 0.58
N VAL A 161 -11.54 -4.94 0.63
CA VAL A 161 -11.38 -5.69 1.88
C VAL A 161 -10.09 -5.30 2.62
N GLU A 162 -9.99 -5.73 3.89
CA GLU A 162 -8.87 -5.42 4.79
C GLU A 162 -8.65 -3.91 5.03
N GLY A 163 -9.68 -3.10 4.75
CA GLY A 163 -9.64 -1.64 4.75
C GLY A 163 -9.53 -1.10 3.32
N ALA A 164 -10.58 -0.43 2.85
CA ALA A 164 -10.63 0.08 1.48
C ALA A 164 -9.46 1.02 1.17
N ASN A 165 -8.91 0.92 -0.05
CA ASN A 165 -7.75 1.71 -0.48
C ASN A 165 -7.91 3.22 -0.25
N ILE A 166 -9.12 3.76 -0.39
CA ILE A 166 -9.44 5.16 -0.10
C ILE A 166 -9.15 5.55 1.37
N LEU A 167 -9.48 4.69 2.32
CA LEU A 167 -9.22 4.89 3.75
C LEU A 167 -7.76 4.59 4.07
N THR A 168 -7.20 3.52 3.52
CA THR A 168 -5.79 3.16 3.71
C THR A 168 -4.88 4.31 3.28
N ARG A 169 -5.14 4.91 2.10
CA ARG A 169 -4.36 6.06 1.61
C ARG A 169 -4.46 7.25 2.55
N ASN A 170 -5.67 7.74 2.81
CA ASN A 170 -5.86 9.03 3.47
C ASN A 170 -5.61 8.95 4.98
N LEU A 171 -6.12 7.91 5.65
CA LEU A 171 -6.05 7.79 7.10
C LEU A 171 -4.75 7.13 7.55
N MET A 172 -4.37 6.02 6.92
CA MET A 172 -3.23 5.22 7.39
C MET A 172 -1.90 5.70 6.79
N ILE A 173 -1.82 5.88 5.47
CA ILE A 173 -0.57 6.29 4.84
C ILE A 173 -0.32 7.76 5.14
N PHE A 174 -1.24 8.65 4.76
CA PHE A 174 -1.08 10.09 5.01
C PHE A 174 -1.28 10.46 6.47
N GLY A 175 -2.41 10.10 7.09
CA GLY A 175 -2.69 10.47 8.48
C GLY A 175 -1.64 9.95 9.45
N GLN A 176 -1.49 8.62 9.57
CA GLN A 176 -0.50 8.06 10.51
C GLN A 176 0.95 8.33 10.08
N GLY A 177 1.24 8.39 8.77
CA GLY A 177 2.56 8.78 8.28
C GLY A 177 2.93 10.20 8.68
N ALA A 178 2.05 11.17 8.46
CA ALA A 178 2.26 12.56 8.86
C ALA A 178 2.41 12.69 10.38
N THR A 179 1.51 12.07 11.15
CA THR A 179 1.59 12.10 12.62
C THR A 179 2.87 11.48 13.16
N ARG A 180 3.36 10.37 12.59
CA ARG A 180 4.57 9.69 13.07
C ARG A 180 5.88 10.29 12.57
N CYS A 181 5.90 10.89 11.39
CA CYS A 181 7.09 11.52 10.83
C CYS A 181 7.27 12.97 11.28
N HIS A 182 6.20 13.64 11.71
CA HIS A 182 6.28 15.03 12.16
C HIS A 182 6.83 15.11 13.60
N PRO A 183 7.84 15.96 13.88
CA PRO A 183 8.50 16.00 15.19
C PRO A 183 7.59 16.36 16.38
N TYR A 184 6.47 17.06 16.11
CA TYR A 184 5.62 17.66 17.15
C TYR A 184 4.17 17.15 17.18
N VAL A 185 3.61 16.70 16.04
CA VAL A 185 2.15 16.49 15.91
C VAL A 185 1.65 15.36 16.81
N LEU A 186 2.39 14.25 16.93
CA LEU A 186 2.00 13.16 17.82
C LEU A 186 1.92 13.61 19.29
N LYS A 187 2.82 14.49 19.73
CA LYS A 187 2.86 15.01 21.10
C LYS A 187 1.71 15.99 21.34
N GLU A 188 1.46 16.88 20.37
CA GLU A 188 0.32 17.80 20.40
C GLU A 188 -1.01 17.05 20.51
N MET A 189 -1.20 15.98 19.72
CA MET A 189 -2.40 15.14 19.79
C MET A 189 -2.54 14.40 21.13
N ALA A 190 -1.44 13.94 21.72
CA ALA A 190 -1.46 13.28 23.01
C ALA A 190 -1.90 14.24 24.13
N LEU A 191 -1.34 15.46 24.16
CA LEU A 191 -1.70 16.49 25.13
C LEU A 191 -3.16 16.95 24.98
N ALA A 192 -3.68 17.01 23.75
CA ALA A 192 -5.09 17.33 23.51
C ALA A 192 -6.07 16.28 24.10
N SER A 193 -5.57 15.08 24.43
CA SER A 193 -6.37 14.00 25.02
C SER A 193 -6.14 13.84 26.53
N GLU A 194 -5.36 14.72 27.16
CA GLU A 194 -5.07 14.67 28.59
C GLU A 194 -6.23 15.17 29.46
N GLU A 195 -6.36 14.60 30.66
CA GLU A 195 -7.43 14.98 31.59
C GLU A 195 -7.14 16.33 32.29
N ASP A 196 -5.87 16.61 32.58
CA ASP A 196 -5.43 17.89 33.16
C ASP A 196 -5.26 18.95 32.06
N GLN A 197 -6.36 19.61 31.74
CA GLN A 197 -6.44 20.62 30.68
C GLN A 197 -5.54 21.84 30.94
N ALA A 198 -5.28 22.21 32.20
CA ALA A 198 -4.49 23.39 32.53
C ALA A 198 -3.01 23.15 32.24
N LYS A 199 -2.49 22.00 32.68
CA LYS A 199 -1.12 21.59 32.37
C LYS A 199 -0.94 21.26 30.88
N ALA A 200 -1.94 20.62 30.28
CA ALA A 200 -1.93 20.30 28.85
C ALA A 200 -1.85 21.56 27.98
N ALA A 201 -2.56 22.65 28.34
CA ALA A 201 -2.53 23.90 27.59
C ALA A 201 -1.13 24.55 27.57
N GLU A 202 -0.44 24.60 28.72
CA GLU A 202 0.91 25.18 28.80
C GLU A 202 1.94 24.39 27.99
N GLU A 203 1.91 23.06 28.10
CA GLU A 203 2.79 22.18 27.32
C GLU A 203 2.47 22.21 25.82
N PHE A 204 1.18 22.34 25.48
CA PHE A 204 0.72 22.46 24.09
C PHE A 204 1.20 23.74 23.45
N ASP A 205 1.10 24.90 24.11
CA ASP A 205 1.55 26.18 23.57
C ASP A 205 3.05 26.14 23.24
N ASN A 206 3.87 25.56 24.11
CA ASN A 206 5.30 25.39 23.86
C ASN A 206 5.58 24.52 22.62
N LEU A 207 4.85 23.42 22.46
CA LEU A 207 4.97 22.56 21.27
C LEU A 207 4.49 23.28 20.00
N LEU A 208 3.37 24.01 20.08
CA LEU A 208 2.82 24.76 18.97
C LEU A 208 3.81 25.82 18.45
N PHE A 209 4.47 26.58 19.35
CA PHE A 209 5.49 27.54 18.92
C PHE A 209 6.71 26.86 18.27
N LYS A 210 7.13 25.68 18.75
CA LYS A 210 8.18 24.88 18.10
C LYS A 210 7.75 24.39 16.72
N HIS A 211 6.50 23.98 16.58
CA HIS A 211 5.91 23.58 15.31
C HIS A 211 5.87 24.75 14.33
N ILE A 212 5.37 25.92 14.73
CA ILE A 212 5.38 27.14 13.91
C ILE A 212 6.80 27.50 13.48
N GLY A 213 7.76 27.45 14.40
CA GLY A 213 9.18 27.69 14.09
C GLY A 213 9.73 26.70 13.06
N HIS A 214 9.39 25.41 13.17
CA HIS A 214 9.78 24.37 12.23
C HIS A 214 9.18 24.60 10.83
N ALA A 215 7.87 24.87 10.76
CA ALA A 215 7.18 25.15 9.49
C ALA A 215 7.75 26.39 8.80
N THR A 216 8.01 27.45 9.57
CA THR A 216 8.58 28.71 9.09
C THR A 216 9.99 28.48 8.54
N LYS A 217 10.86 27.82 9.32
CA LYS A 217 12.23 27.49 8.90
C LYS A 217 12.26 26.67 7.62
N ASN A 218 11.43 25.63 7.52
CA ASN A 218 11.38 24.78 6.34
C ASN A 218 10.87 25.56 5.12
N SER A 219 9.86 26.41 5.28
CA SER A 219 9.28 27.21 4.19
C SER A 219 10.29 28.23 3.63
N PHE A 220 10.98 28.96 4.50
CA PHE A 220 12.04 29.87 4.07
C PHE A 220 13.24 29.12 3.50
N GLY A 221 13.60 27.97 4.07
CA GLY A 221 14.66 27.11 3.56
C GLY A 221 14.37 26.58 2.15
N SER A 222 13.14 26.11 1.90
CA SER A 222 12.74 25.63 0.58
C SER A 222 12.65 26.77 -0.44
N LEU A 223 12.15 27.94 -0.04
CA LEU A 223 12.12 29.12 -0.92
C LEU A 223 13.54 29.57 -1.28
N PHE A 224 14.44 29.62 -0.31
CA PHE A 224 15.84 29.94 -0.53
C PHE A 224 16.54 28.91 -1.42
N GLY A 225 16.29 27.61 -1.19
CA GLY A 225 16.77 26.52 -2.05
C GLY A 225 16.30 26.69 -3.49
N ALA A 226 15.00 26.95 -3.70
CA ALA A 226 14.43 27.20 -5.02
C ALA A 226 15.07 28.41 -5.72
N LEU A 227 15.28 29.53 -5.00
CA LEU A 227 15.91 30.74 -5.55
C LEU A 227 17.39 30.56 -5.87
N THR A 228 18.10 29.71 -5.12
CA THR A 228 19.54 29.46 -5.28
C THR A 228 19.84 28.21 -6.10
N ALA A 229 18.83 27.57 -6.70
CA ALA A 229 18.91 26.28 -7.37
C ALA A 229 19.65 25.22 -6.53
N SER A 230 19.42 25.26 -5.21
CA SER A 230 20.03 24.37 -4.21
C SER A 230 21.57 24.30 -4.29
N SER A 231 22.21 25.38 -4.78
CA SER A 231 23.67 25.46 -4.92
C SER A 231 24.38 25.48 -3.57
N LEU A 232 23.76 26.11 -2.57
CA LEU A 232 24.28 26.28 -1.21
C LEU A 232 23.86 25.18 -0.23
N THR A 233 23.01 24.22 -0.65
CA THR A 233 22.64 23.09 0.19
C THR A 233 23.62 21.92 0.05
N SER A 234 23.92 21.30 1.18
CA SER A 234 24.73 20.08 1.24
C SER A 234 23.83 18.86 1.10
N ALA A 235 24.29 17.89 0.32
CA ALA A 235 23.59 16.62 0.20
C ALA A 235 23.73 15.82 1.52
N PRO A 236 22.64 15.21 2.03
CA PRO A 236 22.65 14.45 3.27
C PRO A 236 23.31 13.07 3.13
N VAL A 237 23.65 12.65 1.90
CA VAL A 237 24.29 11.36 1.60
C VAL A 237 25.63 11.57 0.88
N SER A 238 26.55 10.62 1.10
CA SER A 238 27.83 10.55 0.40
C SER A 238 27.75 9.65 -0.83
N GLY A 239 28.74 9.73 -1.71
CA GLY A 239 28.89 8.82 -2.85
C GLY A 239 28.25 9.31 -4.17
N PRO A 240 28.06 8.41 -5.15
CA PRO A 240 27.66 8.77 -6.51
C PRO A 240 26.29 9.44 -6.63
N THR A 241 25.39 9.21 -5.67
CA THR A 241 24.04 9.78 -5.63
C THR A 241 23.99 11.19 -5.05
N LYS A 242 25.10 11.69 -4.49
CA LYS A 242 25.21 13.01 -3.84
C LYS A 242 24.70 14.16 -4.73
N ALA A 243 24.96 14.10 -6.03
CA ALA A 243 24.57 15.14 -6.98
C ALA A 243 23.05 15.22 -7.20
N ILE A 244 22.31 14.14 -6.95
CA ILE A 244 20.87 14.01 -7.23
C ILE A 244 20.03 14.19 -5.96
N THR A 245 20.66 14.13 -4.78
CA THR A 245 20.02 14.27 -3.46
C THR A 245 20.18 15.66 -2.83
N LYS A 246 20.67 16.64 -3.59
CA LYS A 246 20.59 18.04 -3.17
C LYS A 246 19.13 18.49 -3.31
N ILE A 247 18.42 18.52 -2.20
CA ILE A 247 17.09 19.14 -2.08
C ILE A 247 17.32 20.59 -1.66
#